data_AF-A0A6G3XJ29-F1
#
_entry.id   AF-A0A6G3XJ29-F1
#
_cell.length_a   1.000
_cell.length_b   1.000
_cell.length_c   1.000
_cell.angle_alpha   90.00
_cell.angle_beta   90.00
_cell.angle_gamma   90.00
#
_symmetry.space_group_name_H-M   'P 1'
#
loop_
_entity.id
_entity.type
_entity.pdbx_description
1 polymer ?
#
loop_
_entity_poly.entity_id
_entity_poly.type
_entity_poly.pdbx_seq_one_letter_code
_entity_poly.pdbx_strand_id
1 'polypeptide(L)'
;MTVPPPSPEAPVTDRVRTVCSYCGVGCGIVLDIAAGPDGRRTVVKASGDKEHPSNAGRLCTKGATGADLLAAPGRLTTALARPDRSEEPAP
;
A
#
# COMPACT_ATOMS: atom_id res chain seq x y z
N MET A 1 -5.31 17.77 2.07
CA MET A 1 -5.97 17.17 0.89
C MET A 1 -6.09 15.68 1.14
N THR A 2 -7.24 15.23 1.65
CA THR A 2 -7.56 13.81 1.78
C THR A 2 -7.75 13.26 0.37
N VAL A 3 -6.77 12.52 -0.14
CA VAL A 3 -6.97 11.74 -1.36
C VAL A 3 -8.04 10.70 -1.02
N PRO A 4 -9.22 10.74 -1.66
CA PRO A 4 -10.22 9.72 -1.43
C PRO A 4 -9.62 8.35 -1.77
N PRO A 5 -9.91 7.29 -0.99
CA PRO A 5 -9.43 5.96 -1.31
C PRO A 5 -9.82 5.63 -2.75
N PRO A 6 -8.92 5.02 -3.54
CA PRO A 6 -9.24 4.67 -4.92
C PRO A 6 -10.50 3.80 -4.94
N SER A 7 -11.46 4.12 -5.80
CA SER A 7 -12.64 3.28 -5.98
C SER A 7 -12.20 1.88 -6.41
N PRO A 8 -12.72 0.80 -5.81
CA PRO A 8 -12.35 -0.58 -6.16
C PRO A 8 -12.66 -0.96 -7.62
N GLU A 9 -13.35 -0.08 -8.36
CA GLU A 9 -13.75 -0.26 -9.77
C GLU A 9 -12.80 0.41 -10.77
N ALA A 10 -11.74 1.11 -10.33
CA ALA A 10 -10.77 1.69 -11.26
C ALA A 10 -10.08 0.58 -12.08
N PRO A 11 -9.91 0.75 -13.41
CA PRO A 11 -9.32 -0.28 -14.24
C PRO A 11 -7.87 -0.54 -13.82
N VAL A 12 -7.54 -1.80 -13.59
CA VAL A 12 -6.17 -2.24 -13.27
C VAL A 12 -5.29 -1.98 -14.49
N THR A 13 -4.26 -1.15 -14.31
CA THR A 13 -3.30 -0.78 -15.36
C THR A 13 -2.01 -1.59 -15.30
N ASP A 14 -1.66 -2.13 -14.13
CA ASP A 14 -0.43 -2.91 -13.94
C ASP A 14 -0.58 -3.93 -12.79
N ARG A 15 0.27 -4.96 -12.80
CA ARG A 15 0.33 -6.00 -11.77
C ARG A 15 1.76 -6.23 -11.30
N VAL A 16 2.00 -6.02 -10.01
CA VAL A 16 3.35 -6.09 -9.42
C VAL A 16 3.43 -7.22 -8.41
N ARG A 17 4.39 -8.13 -8.60
CA ARG A 17 4.75 -9.15 -7.60
C ARG A 17 5.74 -8.56 -6.61
N THR A 18 5.49 -8.76 -5.32
CA THR A 18 6.35 -8.27 -4.24
C THR A 18 6.17 -9.13 -2.99
N VAL A 19 6.78 -8.72 -1.87
CA VAL A 19 6.72 -9.40 -0.59
C VAL A 19 5.86 -8.61 0.40
N CYS A 20 5.04 -9.32 1.18
CA CYS A 20 4.26 -8.75 2.27
C CYS A 20 5.18 -8.17 3.35
N SER A 21 5.04 -6.88 3.64
CA SER A 21 5.87 -6.14 4.60
C SER A 21 5.39 -6.22 6.05
N TYR A 22 4.30 -6.94 6.34
CA TYR A 22 3.69 -6.93 7.68
C TYR A 22 4.47 -7.70 8.74
N CYS A 23 4.98 -8.89 8.42
CA CYS A 23 5.67 -9.75 9.38
C CYS A 23 6.81 -10.53 8.71
N GLY A 24 7.64 -11.19 9.52
CA GLY A 24 8.84 -11.88 9.05
C GLY A 24 8.63 -13.17 8.24
N VAL A 25 7.38 -13.56 7.94
CA VAL A 25 7.11 -14.77 7.12
C VAL A 25 7.52 -14.57 5.67
N GLY A 26 7.47 -13.33 5.17
CA GLY A 26 7.83 -13.02 3.79
C GLY A 26 6.88 -13.65 2.76
N CYS A 27 5.56 -13.58 3.00
CA CYS A 27 4.56 -14.07 2.04
C CYS A 27 4.66 -13.32 0.71
N GLY A 28 4.63 -14.04 -0.41
CA GLY A 28 4.53 -13.44 -1.74
C GLY A 28 3.14 -12.86 -1.98
N ILE A 29 3.10 -11.64 -2.49
CA ILE A 29 1.86 -10.93 -2.83
C ILE A 29 1.92 -10.38 -4.25
N VAL A 30 0.75 -10.28 -4.86
CA VAL A 30 0.52 -9.61 -6.14
C VAL A 30 -0.37 -8.41 -5.88
N LEU A 31 0.13 -7.24 -6.26
CA LEU A 31 -0.57 -5.96 -6.15
C LEU A 31 -1.16 -5.59 -7.50
N ASP A 32 -2.46 -5.33 -7.53
CA ASP A 32 -3.12 -4.72 -8.68
C ASP A 32 -3.03 -3.20 -8.53
N ILE A 33 -2.52 -2.54 -9.57
CA ILE A 33 -2.28 -1.10 -9.60
C ILE A 33 -3.27 -0.45 -10.57
N ALA A 34 -3.86 0.67 -10.17
CA ALA A 34 -4.65 1.55 -11.03
C ALA A 34 -4.07 2.96 -11.04
N ALA A 35 -4.54 3.80 -11.97
CA ALA A 35 -4.27 5.23 -11.95
C ALA A 35 -5.42 5.93 -11.20
N GLY A 36 -5.07 6.70 -10.17
CA GLY A 36 -6.00 7.57 -9.45
C GLY A 36 -6.42 8.78 -10.29
N PRO A 37 -7.42 9.55 -9.83
CA PRO A 37 -7.91 10.75 -10.54
C PRO A 37 -6.85 11.82 -10.78
N ASP A 38 -5.80 11.84 -9.96
CA ASP A 38 -4.64 12.72 -10.05
C ASP A 38 -3.50 12.13 -10.90
N GLY A 39 -3.74 11.01 -11.58
CA GLY A 39 -2.76 10.28 -12.38
C GLY A 39 -1.75 9.48 -11.56
N ARG A 40 -1.85 9.47 -10.22
CA ARG A 40 -0.91 8.71 -9.38
C ARG A 40 -1.23 7.22 -9.42
N ARG A 41 -0.19 6.40 -9.39
CA ARG A 41 -0.34 4.94 -9.26
C ARG A 41 -0.79 4.58 -7.86
N THR A 42 -1.91 3.89 -7.74
CA THR A 42 -2.48 3.46 -6.47
C THR A 42 -2.70 1.96 -6.47
N VAL A 43 -2.38 1.31 -5.35
CA VAL A 43 -2.70 -0.11 -5.14
C VAL A 43 -4.19 -0.21 -4.83
N VAL A 44 -4.93 -0.97 -5.65
CA VAL A 44 -6.38 -1.17 -5.47
C VAL A 44 -6.71 -2.53 -4.87
N LYS A 45 -5.80 -3.50 -4.98
CA LYS A 45 -5.99 -4.84 -4.42
C LYS A 45 -4.67 -5.51 -4.11
N ALA A 46 -4.66 -6.30 -3.04
CA ALA A 46 -3.58 -7.22 -2.71
C ALA A 46 -4.11 -8.66 -2.74
N SER A 47 -3.38 -9.55 -3.40
CA SER A 47 -3.69 -10.98 -3.46
C SER A 47 -2.44 -11.81 -3.25
N GLY A 48 -2.57 -13.08 -2.87
CA GLY A 48 -1.41 -13.94 -2.64
C GLY A 48 -0.83 -14.45 -3.96
N ASP A 49 0.50 -14.46 -4.06
CA ASP A 49 1.17 -15.10 -5.19
C ASP A 49 1.14 -16.63 -5.03
N LYS A 50 0.42 -17.31 -5.94
CA LYS A 50 0.25 -18.76 -5.94
C LYS A 50 1.54 -19.52 -6.21
N GLU A 51 2.51 -18.90 -6.86
CA GLU A 51 3.80 -19.51 -7.20
C GLU A 51 4.85 -19.29 -6.11
N HIS A 52 4.56 -18.46 -5.10
CA HIS A 52 5.55 -18.11 -4.08
C HIS A 52 5.73 -19.24 -3.05
N PRO A 53 6.98 -19.68 -2.76
CA PRO A 53 7.24 -20.88 -1.97
C PRO A 53 6.78 -20.76 -0.51
N SER A 54 6.85 -19.57 0.09
CA SER A 54 6.54 -19.38 1.51
C SER A 54 5.05 -19.50 1.86
N ASN A 55 4.15 -19.19 0.92
CA ASN A 55 2.71 -19.08 1.22
C ASN A 55 1.79 -19.72 0.18
N ALA A 56 2.27 -20.10 -1.00
CA ALA A 56 1.49 -20.76 -2.05
C ALA A 56 0.13 -20.06 -2.32
N GLY A 57 0.14 -18.72 -2.35
CA GLY A 57 -1.04 -17.88 -2.58
C GLY A 57 -1.93 -17.62 -1.37
N ARG A 58 -1.62 -18.18 -0.19
CA ARG A 58 -2.39 -17.92 1.04
C ARG A 58 -1.94 -16.60 1.68
N LEU A 59 -2.90 -15.83 2.18
CA LEU A 59 -2.64 -14.62 2.96
C LEU A 59 -3.44 -14.63 4.25
N CYS A 60 -2.84 -14.12 5.33
CA CYS A 60 -3.57 -13.77 6.54
C CYS A 60 -4.32 -12.44 6.33
N THR A 61 -5.18 -12.06 7.26
CA THR A 61 -5.94 -10.79 7.19
C THR A 61 -5.04 -9.59 6.97
N LYS A 62 -3.87 -9.53 7.64
CA LYS A 62 -2.92 -8.40 7.51
C LYS A 62 -2.40 -8.24 6.08
N GLY A 63 -2.05 -9.35 5.43
CA GLY A 63 -1.57 -9.33 4.04
C GLY A 63 -2.70 -9.06 3.04
N ALA A 64 -3.89 -9.63 3.28
CA ALA A 64 -5.05 -9.45 2.41
C ALA A 64 -5.55 -8.00 2.41
N THR A 65 -5.49 -7.30 3.54
CA THR A 65 -5.89 -5.87 3.67
C THR A 65 -4.74 -4.91 3.37
N GLY A 66 -3.67 -5.36 2.70
CA GLY A 66 -2.50 -4.53 2.43
C GLY A 66 -2.81 -3.30 1.56
N ALA A 67 -3.75 -3.42 0.61
CA ALA A 67 -4.19 -2.30 -0.21
C ALA A 67 -4.88 -1.20 0.62
N ASP A 68 -5.78 -1.57 1.52
CA ASP A 68 -6.49 -0.63 2.40
C ASP A 68 -5.52 0.14 3.29
N LEU A 69 -4.50 -0.56 3.82
CA LEU A 69 -3.51 0.03 4.71
C LEU A 69 -2.53 0.95 3.97
N LEU A 70 -2.28 0.73 2.68
CA LEU A 70 -1.54 1.68 1.84
C LEU A 70 -2.34 2.95 1.56
N ALA A 71 -3.65 2.83 1.36
CA ALA A 71 -4.58 3.94 1.11
C ALA A 71 -5.07 4.64 2.39
N ALA A 72 -4.75 4.12 3.57
CA ALA A 72 -5.19 4.67 4.84
C ALA A 72 -4.75 6.14 5.03
N PRO A 73 -5.59 6.98 5.66
CA PRO A 73 -5.24 8.36 5.97
C PRO A 73 -4.10 8.43 7.01
N GLY A 74 -3.44 9.58 7.09
CA GLY A 74 -2.39 9.85 8.09
C GLY A 74 -0.96 9.55 7.62
N ARG A 75 -0.78 9.09 6.36
CA ARG A 75 0.55 9.03 5.75
C ARG A 75 1.09 10.44 5.52
N LEU A 76 2.31 10.69 5.98
CA LEU A 76 3.02 11.95 5.71
C LEU A 76 3.26 12.13 4.21
N THR A 77 2.94 13.31 3.69
CA THR A 77 3.08 13.65 2.26
C THR A 77 4.20 14.63 1.96
N THR A 78 4.83 15.19 3.00
CA THR A 78 5.97 16.10 2.91
C THR A 78 6.99 15.75 3.98
N ALA A 79 8.23 16.17 3.78
CA ALA A 79 9.21 16.21 4.86
C ALA A 79 8.71 17.16 5.95
N LEU A 80 9.05 16.87 7.21
CA LEU A 80 8.81 17.75 8.35
C LEU A 80 10.14 17.96 9.07
N ALA A 81 10.45 19.20 9.41
CA ALA A 81 11.62 19.61 10.15
C ALA A 81 11.22 20.26 11.49
N ARG A 82 12.12 20.16 12.48
CA ARG A 82 12.01 20.86 13.76
C ARG A 82 13.20 21.79 13.91
N PRO A 83 12.99 23.12 14.04
CA PRO A 83 14.08 24.06 14.30
C PRO A 83 14.74 23.84 15.67
N ASP A 84 13.93 23.54 16.69
CA ASP A 84 14.36 23.13 18.04
C ASP A 84 13.65 21.84 18.49
N ARG A 85 14.23 21.10 19.45
CA ARG A 85 13.64 19.88 20.01
C ARG A 85 12.24 20.09 20.60
N SER A 86 11.98 21.28 21.12
CA SER A 86 10.75 21.64 21.84
C SER A 86 9.63 22.10 20.92
N GLU A 87 9.92 22.32 19.64
CA GLU A 87 8.97 22.83 18.65
C GLU A 87 8.25 21.71 17.89
N GLU A 88 7.05 22.01 17.40
CA GLU A 88 6.28 21.07 16.60
C GLU A 88 6.86 20.93 15.18
N PRO A 89 6.90 19.72 14.58
CA PRO A 89 7.40 19.55 13.23
C PRO A 89 6.56 20.33 12.21
N ALA A 90 7.22 21.17 11.41
CA ALA A 90 6.62 21.91 10.31
C ALA A 90 7.24 21.47 8.97
N PRO A 91 6.54 21.63 7.83
CA PRO A 91 7.10 21.34 6.51
C PRO A 91 8.42 22.05 6.20
#